data_AF-A0A9D6WPL7-F1
#
_entry.id   AF-A0A9D6WPL7-F1
#
_cell.length_a   1.000
_cell.length_b   1.000
_cell.length_c   1.000
_cell.angle_alpha   90.00
_cell.angle_beta   90.00
_cell.angle_gamma   90.00
#
_symmetry.space_group_name_H-M   'P 1'
#
loop_
_entity.id
_entity.type
_entity.pdbx_description
1 polymer ?
#
loop_
_entity_poly.entity_id
_entity_poly.type
_entity_poly.pdbx_seq_one_letter_code
_entity_poly.pdbx_strand_id
1 'polypeptide(L)'
;MHFYPWDASEGFAHRVISEDKRHIFVRDDYADYLAQNGLRKFHGNEHAGYFENKGAIISKIPAEHQVNKLVADQAIHFIENYRDAKPFFAMVGFPGPHDPYDPPLEFANQFDPAQMPASIPATPESEMFRAYVIASHKRQWNQVDYTDFSETHKQKIRAHYAPPVAQIDHHIGRILDALARA
;
A
#
# COMPACT_ATOMS: atom_id res chain seq x y z
N MET A 1 7.08 -7.62 3.66
CA MET A 1 7.49 -8.96 3.23
C MET A 1 6.49 -9.94 3.79
N HIS A 2 6.13 -10.96 3.01
CA HIS A 2 5.28 -12.03 3.51
C HIS A 2 6.16 -13.15 4.07
N PHE A 3 6.02 -13.42 5.36
CA PHE A 3 6.55 -14.62 5.97
C PHE A 3 5.40 -15.57 6.32
N TYR A 4 5.69 -16.87 6.35
CA TYR A 4 4.71 -17.88 6.74
C TYR A 4 5.38 -18.82 7.74
N PRO A 5 5.03 -18.72 9.04
CA PRO A 5 4.02 -17.82 9.63
C PRO A 5 4.43 -16.33 9.59
N TRP A 6 3.45 -15.42 9.59
CA TRP A 6 3.66 -13.98 9.35
C TRP A 6 4.49 -13.29 10.44
N ASP A 7 4.45 -13.83 11.65
CA ASP A 7 5.20 -13.39 12.83
C ASP A 7 6.61 -14.01 12.94
N ALA A 8 7.01 -14.88 12.00
CA ALA A 8 8.34 -15.49 11.99
C ALA A 8 9.47 -14.43 12.00
N SER A 9 10.41 -14.54 12.92
CA SER A 9 11.49 -13.55 13.04
C SER A 9 12.42 -13.53 11.81
N GLU A 10 12.67 -14.67 11.17
CA GLU A 10 13.56 -14.82 10.00
C GLU A 10 14.93 -14.12 10.19
N GLY A 11 15.46 -14.15 11.41
CA GLY A 11 16.76 -13.57 11.76
C GLY A 11 16.73 -12.09 12.17
N PHE A 12 15.57 -11.43 12.14
CA PHE A 12 15.40 -10.06 12.61
C PHE A 12 15.20 -10.01 14.13
N ALA A 13 16.05 -9.30 14.85
CA ALA A 13 15.94 -9.11 16.30
C ALA A 13 14.69 -8.31 16.72
N HIS A 14 14.23 -7.41 15.85
CA HIS A 14 13.03 -6.60 16.02
C HIS A 14 12.23 -6.59 14.73
N ARG A 15 10.90 -6.70 14.82
CA ARG A 15 9.97 -6.60 13.69
C ARG A 15 8.78 -5.76 14.09
N VAL A 16 8.35 -4.91 13.17
CA VAL A 16 7.02 -4.29 13.16
C VAL A 16 6.36 -4.72 11.85
N ILE A 17 5.18 -5.31 11.96
CA ILE A 17 4.55 -6.08 10.90
C ILE A 17 3.27 -5.37 10.45
N SER A 18 3.20 -5.16 9.13
CA SER A 18 1.95 -4.95 8.43
C SER A 18 1.88 -5.95 7.28
N GLU A 19 1.27 -7.10 7.54
CA GLU A 19 0.77 -7.99 6.50
C GLU A 19 -0.21 -7.22 5.60
N ASP A 20 -0.05 -7.46 4.31
CA ASP A 20 -0.64 -6.73 3.18
C ASP A 20 -2.09 -6.25 3.40
N LYS A 21 -2.47 -5.21 2.65
CA LYS A 21 -3.79 -4.59 2.68
C LYS A 21 -4.94 -5.56 2.39
N ARG A 22 -4.66 -6.76 1.85
CA ARG A 22 -5.63 -7.82 1.59
C ARG A 22 -5.78 -8.83 2.72
N HIS A 23 -4.74 -9.04 3.53
CA HIS A 23 -4.73 -10.02 4.63
C HIS A 23 -5.36 -9.43 5.91
N ILE A 24 -6.59 -8.94 5.81
CA ILE A 24 -7.25 -8.16 6.87
C ILE A 24 -7.55 -8.95 8.15
N PHE A 25 -7.51 -10.28 8.09
CA PHE A 25 -7.74 -11.16 9.24
C PHE A 25 -6.49 -11.39 10.09
N VAL A 26 -5.31 -11.01 9.58
CA VAL A 26 -4.06 -11.08 10.34
C VAL A 26 -4.05 -9.94 11.35
N ARG A 27 -3.90 -10.31 12.63
CA ARG A 27 -3.75 -9.39 13.76
C ARG A 27 -2.28 -9.06 13.99
N ASP A 28 -1.72 -8.29 13.06
CA ASP A 28 -0.35 -7.78 13.16
C ASP A 28 -0.28 -6.43 13.89
N ASP A 29 0.91 -5.86 14.00
CA ASP A 29 1.14 -4.60 14.69
C ASP A 29 0.31 -3.45 14.12
N TYR A 30 0.05 -3.45 12.80
CA TYR A 30 -0.81 -2.45 12.19
C TYR A 30 -2.29 -2.65 12.57
N ALA A 31 -2.78 -3.89 12.61
CA ALA A 31 -4.14 -4.18 13.09
C ALA A 31 -4.33 -3.73 14.54
N ASP A 32 -3.35 -3.99 15.40
CA ASP A 32 -3.38 -3.56 16.80
C ASP A 32 -3.32 -2.03 16.94
N TYR A 33 -2.46 -1.37 16.15
CA TYR A 33 -2.41 0.09 16.08
C TYR A 33 -3.76 0.69 15.66
N LEU A 34 -4.41 0.15 14.63
CA LEU A 34 -5.72 0.62 14.19
C LEU A 34 -6.77 0.42 15.29
N ALA A 35 -6.79 -0.75 15.95
CA ALA A 35 -7.75 -1.05 17.01
C ALA A 35 -7.62 -0.08 18.20
N GLN A 36 -6.40 0.28 18.59
CA GLN A 36 -6.13 1.26 19.64
C GLN A 36 -6.65 2.66 19.30
N ASN A 37 -6.82 2.96 18.00
CA ASN A 37 -7.37 4.22 17.51
C ASN A 37 -8.85 4.10 17.09
N GLY A 38 -9.55 3.02 17.49
CA GLY A 38 -10.96 2.81 17.17
C GLY A 38 -11.23 2.46 15.70
N LEU A 39 -10.20 2.00 14.98
CA LEU A 39 -10.23 1.65 13.56
C LEU A 39 -9.97 0.15 13.36
N ARG A 40 -10.07 -0.30 12.10
CA ARG A 40 -9.70 -1.65 11.67
C ARG A 40 -9.20 -1.66 10.24
N LYS A 41 -8.58 -2.77 9.83
CA LYS A 41 -8.31 -3.04 8.41
C LYS A 41 -9.61 -3.25 7.64
N PHE A 42 -9.61 -2.85 6.37
CA PHE A 42 -10.72 -3.02 5.44
C PHE A 42 -10.22 -3.69 4.18
N HIS A 43 -10.96 -4.69 3.69
CA HIS A 43 -10.73 -5.22 2.37
C HIS A 43 -11.21 -4.20 1.32
N GLY A 44 -10.61 -4.21 0.13
CA GLY A 44 -10.94 -3.26 -0.94
C GLY A 44 -12.44 -3.22 -1.27
N ASN A 45 -13.09 -4.40 -1.36
CA ASN A 45 -14.52 -4.53 -1.63
C ASN A 45 -15.46 -3.96 -0.56
N GLU A 46 -14.94 -3.57 0.61
CA GLU A 46 -15.73 -2.87 1.62
C GLU A 46 -15.83 -1.37 1.30
N HIS A 47 -15.14 -0.86 0.29
CA HIS A 47 -15.13 0.55 -0.10
C HIS A 47 -16.08 0.84 -1.26
N ALA A 48 -16.66 2.04 -1.24
CA ALA A 48 -17.54 2.50 -2.30
C ALA A 48 -16.79 2.57 -3.64
N GLY A 49 -17.39 2.03 -4.69
CA GLY A 49 -16.85 2.08 -6.04
C GLY A 49 -15.71 1.09 -6.31
N TYR A 50 -15.41 0.13 -5.42
CA TYR A 50 -14.28 -0.79 -5.60
C TYR A 50 -14.33 -1.57 -6.91
N PHE A 51 -15.48 -2.16 -7.24
CA PHE A 51 -15.63 -2.97 -8.45
C PHE A 51 -15.73 -2.10 -9.71
N GLU A 52 -16.48 -1.00 -9.62
CA GLU A 52 -16.70 -0.05 -10.70
C GLU A 52 -15.40 0.64 -11.11
N ASN A 53 -14.57 1.02 -10.14
CA ASN A 53 -13.32 1.73 -10.37
C ASN A 53 -12.10 0.82 -10.44
N LYS A 54 -12.31 -0.49 -10.61
CA LYS A 54 -11.22 -1.46 -10.80
C LYS A 54 -10.17 -1.42 -9.68
N GLY A 55 -10.61 -1.33 -8.43
CA GLY A 55 -9.74 -1.29 -7.26
C GLY A 55 -9.19 0.09 -6.88
N ALA A 56 -9.48 1.14 -7.66
CA ALA A 56 -9.16 2.53 -7.30
C ALA A 56 -10.27 3.12 -6.40
N ILE A 57 -9.93 3.34 -5.13
CA ILE A 57 -10.90 3.70 -4.08
C ILE A 57 -10.35 4.79 -3.18
N ILE A 58 -11.24 5.51 -2.50
CA ILE A 58 -10.82 6.37 -1.38
C ILE A 58 -10.81 5.53 -0.13
N SER A 59 -9.67 5.50 0.57
CA SER A 59 -9.54 4.74 1.81
C SER A 59 -10.50 5.24 2.89
N LYS A 60 -11.09 4.30 3.63
CA LYS A 60 -11.83 4.57 4.87
C LYS A 60 -10.91 4.88 6.06
N ILE A 61 -9.62 4.55 5.95
CA ILE A 61 -8.60 4.83 6.96
C ILE A 61 -8.08 6.27 6.75
N PRO A 62 -8.19 7.16 7.75
CA PRO A 62 -7.68 8.52 7.69
C PRO A 62 -6.17 8.57 7.41
N ALA A 63 -5.68 9.66 6.81
CA ALA A 63 -4.28 9.77 6.41
C ALA A 63 -3.28 9.57 7.56
N GLU A 64 -3.61 10.05 8.75
CA GLU A 64 -2.76 9.93 9.94
C GLU A 64 -2.51 8.48 10.38
N HIS A 65 -3.42 7.58 9.98
CA HIS A 65 -3.42 6.16 10.31
C HIS A 65 -3.09 5.27 9.10
N GLN A 66 -2.68 5.84 7.97
CA GLN A 66 -2.29 5.07 6.80
C GLN A 66 -1.06 4.20 7.07
N VAL A 67 -1.05 3.01 6.50
CA VAL A 67 -0.02 2.00 6.75
C VAL A 67 1.39 2.48 6.39
N ASN A 68 1.53 3.23 5.29
CA ASN A 68 2.83 3.76 4.87
C ASN A 68 3.39 4.73 5.91
N LYS A 69 2.53 5.55 6.51
CA LYS A 69 2.92 6.47 7.59
C LYS A 69 3.34 5.71 8.83
N LEU A 70 2.58 4.68 9.24
CA LEU A 70 2.96 3.86 10.39
C LEU A 70 4.33 3.20 10.18
N VAL A 71 4.58 2.61 9.01
CA VAL A 71 5.88 2.00 8.69
C VAL A 71 7.03 3.02 8.82
N ALA A 72 6.82 4.24 8.31
CA ALA A 72 7.80 5.30 8.43
C ALA A 72 8.04 5.72 9.88
N ASP A 73 6.96 5.95 10.63
CA ASP A 73 7.00 6.37 12.03
C ASP A 73 7.73 5.34 12.90
N GLN A 74 7.52 4.04 12.63
CA GLN A 74 8.15 2.94 13.36
C GLN A 74 9.64 2.81 13.01
N ALA A 75 10.01 3.00 11.74
CA ALA A 75 11.41 3.06 11.34
C ALA A 75 12.14 4.24 12.00
N ILE A 76 11.53 5.43 11.99
CA ILE A 76 12.07 6.63 12.64
C ILE A 76 12.20 6.40 14.15
N HIS A 77 11.16 5.84 14.79
CA HIS A 77 11.20 5.52 16.21
C HIS A 77 12.36 4.57 16.56
N PHE A 78 12.57 3.52 15.75
CA PHE A 78 13.71 2.62 15.93
C PHE A 78 15.05 3.36 15.83
N ILE A 79 15.24 4.17 14.78
CA ILE A 79 16.48 4.94 14.56
C ILE A 79 16.76 5.89 15.74
N GLU A 80 15.77 6.70 16.12
CA GLU A 80 15.94 7.72 17.16
C GLU A 80 16.13 7.13 18.57
N ASN A 81 15.71 5.88 18.79
CA ASN A 81 15.81 5.19 20.08
C ASN A 81 16.85 4.06 20.11
N TYR A 82 17.61 3.86 19.03
CA TYR A 82 18.69 2.89 19.03
C TYR A 82 19.84 3.37 19.94
N ARG A 83 20.25 2.54 20.90
CA ARG A 83 21.27 2.88 21.93
C ARG A 83 22.38 1.83 22.06
N ASP A 84 22.33 0.75 21.29
CA ASP A 84 23.39 -0.27 21.31
C ASP A 84 24.65 0.29 20.62
N ALA A 85 25.82 -0.15 21.07
CA ALA A 85 27.09 0.18 20.45
C ALA A 85 27.33 -0.57 19.13
N LYS A 86 26.58 -1.65 18.89
CA LYS A 86 26.65 -2.42 17.64
C LYS A 86 26.01 -1.68 16.48
N PRO A 87 26.48 -1.84 15.24
CA PRO A 87 25.75 -1.36 14.08
C PRO A 87 24.41 -2.11 13.95
N PHE A 88 23.39 -1.42 13.43
CA PHE A 88 22.11 -2.05 13.08
C PHE A 88 21.99 -2.26 11.56
N PHE A 89 21.14 -3.21 11.18
CA PHE A 89 20.62 -3.37 9.83
C PHE A 89 19.09 -3.21 9.91
N ALA A 90 18.52 -2.38 9.04
CA ALA A 90 17.08 -2.15 9.00
C ALA A 90 16.54 -2.38 7.57
N MET A 91 15.47 -3.17 7.47
CA MET A 91 14.71 -3.33 6.24
C MET A 91 13.34 -2.65 6.42
N VAL A 92 13.11 -1.56 5.68
CA VAL A 92 11.85 -0.81 5.72
C VAL A 92 11.07 -1.08 4.44
N GLY A 93 9.94 -1.77 4.55
CA GLY A 93 9.10 -2.16 3.42
C GLY A 93 7.71 -1.55 3.50
N PHE A 94 7.42 -0.58 2.63
CA PHE A 94 6.10 0.03 2.54
C PHE A 94 5.09 -0.91 1.83
N PRO A 95 3.88 -1.12 2.38
CA PRO A 95 2.84 -1.89 1.71
C PRO A 95 2.25 -1.18 0.48
N GLY A 96 2.18 0.15 0.49
CA GLY A 96 1.88 0.90 -0.72
C GLY A 96 3.06 0.86 -1.70
N PRO A 97 2.83 1.15 -3.00
CA PRO A 97 1.55 1.47 -3.65
C PRO A 97 0.82 0.21 -4.17
N HIS A 98 1.05 -0.97 -3.57
CA HIS A 98 0.35 -2.21 -3.94
C HIS A 98 -1.18 -2.04 -3.87
N ASP A 99 -1.92 -2.85 -4.61
CA ASP A 99 -3.37 -2.72 -4.68
C ASP A 99 -4.07 -3.32 -3.42
N PRO A 100 -5.26 -2.82 -3.02
CA PRO A 100 -6.08 -1.78 -3.67
C PRO A 100 -5.40 -0.41 -3.74
N TYR A 101 -5.74 0.40 -4.76
CA TYR A 101 -5.18 1.75 -4.91
C TYR A 101 -6.03 2.73 -4.09
N ASP A 102 -5.65 2.92 -2.84
CA ASP A 102 -6.50 3.45 -1.76
C ASP A 102 -5.92 4.68 -1.03
N PRO A 103 -5.61 5.78 -1.72
CA PRO A 103 -5.21 7.01 -1.05
C PRO A 103 -6.33 7.54 -0.12
N PRO A 104 -5.97 8.24 0.97
CA PRO A 104 -6.90 9.14 1.64
C PRO A 104 -7.39 10.24 0.69
N LEU A 105 -8.57 10.79 0.97
CA LEU A 105 -9.22 11.77 0.10
C LEU A 105 -8.34 13.01 -0.15
N GLU A 106 -7.68 13.54 0.88
CA GLU A 106 -6.82 14.73 0.74
C GLU A 106 -5.62 14.52 -0.20
N PHE A 107 -5.17 13.28 -0.38
CA PHE A 107 -4.08 12.93 -1.29
C PHE A 107 -4.60 12.61 -2.69
N ALA A 108 -5.75 11.92 -2.78
CA ALA A 108 -6.40 11.63 -4.05
C ALA A 108 -6.74 12.91 -4.84
N ASN A 109 -7.22 13.95 -4.14
CA ASN A 109 -7.61 15.22 -4.75
C ASN A 109 -6.46 16.02 -5.38
N GLN A 110 -5.20 15.64 -5.13
CA GLN A 110 -4.03 16.31 -5.70
C GLN A 110 -3.74 15.87 -7.14
N PHE A 111 -4.34 14.75 -7.58
CA PHE A 111 -4.08 14.15 -8.89
C PHE A 111 -5.38 14.07 -9.69
N ASP A 112 -5.48 14.88 -10.74
CA ASP A 112 -6.60 14.81 -11.68
C ASP A 112 -6.45 13.60 -12.62
N PRO A 113 -7.39 12.64 -12.64
CA PRO A 113 -7.38 11.54 -13.59
C PRO A 113 -7.25 11.99 -15.06
N ALA A 114 -7.86 13.12 -15.43
CA ALA A 114 -7.82 13.63 -16.81
C ALA A 114 -6.42 14.12 -17.22
N GLN A 115 -5.55 14.42 -16.25
CA GLN A 115 -4.17 14.84 -16.47
C GLN A 115 -3.17 13.67 -16.38
N MET A 116 -3.63 12.46 -16.06
CA MET A 116 -2.75 11.30 -16.02
C MET A 116 -2.27 10.91 -17.42
N PRO A 117 -0.99 10.53 -17.57
CA PRO A 117 -0.44 10.16 -18.87
C PRO A 117 -1.19 8.95 -19.44
N ALA A 118 -1.31 8.90 -20.76
CA ALA A 118 -1.91 7.77 -21.46
C ALA A 118 -1.18 6.45 -21.14
N SER A 119 -1.91 5.35 -21.20
CA SER A 119 -1.29 4.03 -21.19
C SER A 119 -0.48 3.77 -22.47
N ILE A 120 0.61 3.01 -22.35
CA ILE A 120 1.29 2.50 -23.54
C ILE A 120 0.35 1.55 -24.30
N PRO A 121 0.36 1.53 -25.64
CA PRO A 121 -0.48 0.62 -26.42
C PRO A 121 -0.19 -0.85 -26.10
N ALA A 122 -1.21 -1.69 -26.27
CA ALA A 122 -1.03 -3.14 -26.16
C ALA A 122 -0.07 -3.65 -27.25
N THR A 123 0.76 -4.63 -26.87
CA THR A 123 1.62 -5.40 -27.78
C THR A 123 1.12 -6.85 -27.90
N PRO A 124 1.53 -7.60 -28.93
CA PRO A 124 1.22 -9.02 -29.03
C PRO A 124 1.60 -9.81 -27.76
N GLU A 125 2.74 -9.49 -27.15
CA GLU A 125 3.20 -10.12 -25.90
C GLU A 125 2.27 -9.79 -24.73
N SER A 126 1.84 -8.53 -24.59
CA SER A 126 0.90 -8.15 -23.53
C SER A 126 -0.45 -8.87 -23.63
N GLU A 127 -0.92 -9.11 -24.86
CA GLU A 127 -2.17 -9.83 -25.11
C GLU A 127 -2.10 -11.30 -24.70
N MET A 128 -0.93 -11.94 -24.77
CA MET A 128 -0.73 -13.31 -24.29
C MET A 128 -1.05 -13.47 -22.79
N PHE A 129 -0.77 -12.43 -21.99
CA PHE A 129 -1.01 -12.45 -20.54
C PHE A 129 -2.40 -11.95 -20.15
N ARG A 130 -3.13 -11.27 -21.05
CA ARG A 130 -4.38 -10.59 -20.74
C ARG A 130 -5.42 -11.52 -20.10
N ALA A 131 -5.68 -12.67 -20.72
CA ALA A 131 -6.66 -13.64 -20.22
C ALA A 131 -6.27 -14.18 -18.83
N TYR A 132 -4.99 -14.44 -18.60
CA TYR A 132 -4.48 -14.88 -17.31
C TYR A 132 -4.65 -13.80 -16.24
N VAL A 133 -4.28 -12.55 -16.54
CA VAL A 133 -4.40 -11.42 -15.60
C VAL A 133 -5.87 -11.22 -15.20
N ILE A 134 -6.80 -11.21 -16.17
CA ILE A 134 -8.24 -11.11 -15.91
C ILE A 134 -8.72 -12.26 -15.03
N ALA A 135 -8.40 -13.51 -15.38
CA ALA A 135 -8.81 -14.68 -14.62
C ALA A 135 -8.25 -14.67 -13.19
N SER A 136 -7.01 -14.21 -13.00
CA SER A 136 -6.37 -14.10 -11.69
C SER A 136 -7.08 -13.08 -10.80
N HIS A 137 -7.37 -11.87 -11.31
CA HIS A 137 -7.99 -10.79 -10.53
C HIS A 137 -9.47 -11.05 -10.23
N LYS A 138 -10.16 -11.93 -10.98
CA LYS A 138 -11.53 -12.37 -10.66
C LYS A 138 -11.62 -13.38 -9.50
N ARG A 139 -10.50 -13.90 -9.00
CA ARG A 139 -10.49 -14.84 -7.85
C ARG A 139 -10.83 -14.12 -6.55
N GLN A 140 -11.15 -14.90 -5.52
CA GLN A 140 -11.63 -14.43 -4.21
C GLN A 140 -10.71 -13.39 -3.52
N TRP A 141 -9.40 -13.41 -3.80
CA TRP A 141 -8.45 -12.47 -3.21
C TRP A 141 -8.61 -11.02 -3.71
N ASN A 142 -9.25 -10.79 -4.86
CA ASN A 142 -9.42 -9.45 -5.44
C ASN A 142 -10.83 -9.20 -5.98
N GLN A 143 -11.42 -10.17 -6.70
CA GLN A 143 -12.79 -10.12 -7.21
C GLN A 143 -13.07 -8.97 -8.22
N VAL A 144 -12.02 -8.34 -8.77
CA VAL A 144 -12.15 -7.27 -9.76
C VAL A 144 -12.07 -7.84 -11.18
N ASP A 145 -13.04 -7.50 -12.01
CA ASP A 145 -13.07 -7.89 -13.41
C ASP A 145 -12.45 -6.80 -14.31
N TYR A 146 -11.32 -7.11 -14.93
CA TYR A 146 -10.60 -6.23 -15.87
C TYR A 146 -10.92 -6.52 -17.35
N THR A 147 -11.97 -7.29 -17.66
CA THR A 147 -12.38 -7.58 -19.04
C THR A 147 -12.64 -6.29 -19.82
N ASP A 148 -13.48 -5.43 -19.26
CA ASP A 148 -13.60 -4.03 -19.68
C ASP A 148 -12.65 -3.16 -18.84
N PHE A 149 -11.69 -2.52 -19.51
CA PHE A 149 -10.69 -1.67 -18.90
C PHE A 149 -10.39 -0.45 -19.78
N SER A 150 -11.41 0.41 -19.89
CA SER A 150 -11.36 1.69 -20.60
C SER A 150 -10.24 2.64 -20.15
N GLU A 151 -9.93 3.65 -20.97
CA GLU A 151 -8.93 4.66 -20.63
C GLU A 151 -9.29 5.44 -19.36
N THR A 152 -10.58 5.72 -19.12
CA THR A 152 -11.06 6.34 -17.88
C THR A 152 -10.71 5.52 -16.64
N HIS A 153 -10.82 4.18 -16.70
CA HIS A 153 -10.41 3.33 -15.58
C HIS A 153 -8.89 3.40 -15.35
N LYS A 154 -8.09 3.37 -16.43
CA LYS A 154 -6.62 3.46 -16.33
C LYS A 154 -6.17 4.79 -15.75
N GLN A 155 -6.75 5.90 -16.21
CA GLN A 155 -6.51 7.25 -15.69
C GLN A 155 -6.86 7.34 -14.21
N LYS A 156 -8.02 6.79 -13.81
CA LYS A 156 -8.43 6.76 -12.41
C LYS A 156 -7.48 5.95 -11.53
N ILE A 157 -7.08 4.75 -11.95
CA ILE A 157 -6.08 3.94 -11.23
C ILE A 157 -4.76 4.71 -11.10
N ARG A 158 -4.27 5.34 -12.17
CA ARG A 158 -3.03 6.13 -12.13
C ARG A 158 -3.12 7.29 -11.13
N ALA A 159 -4.24 8.01 -11.10
CA ALA A 159 -4.49 9.07 -10.14
C ALA A 159 -4.63 8.57 -8.69
N HIS A 160 -4.98 7.29 -8.48
CA HIS A 160 -5.01 6.67 -7.14
C HIS A 160 -3.70 5.97 -6.76
N TYR A 161 -2.86 5.65 -7.74
CA TYR A 161 -1.54 5.06 -7.55
C TYR A 161 -0.47 6.12 -7.22
N ALA A 162 -0.54 7.28 -7.87
CA ALA A 162 0.44 8.36 -7.69
C ALA A 162 0.49 8.94 -6.25
N PRO A 163 -0.63 9.16 -5.53
CA PRO A 163 -0.56 9.72 -4.18
C PRO A 163 0.15 8.81 -3.16
N PRO A 164 -0.11 7.48 -3.08
CA PRO A 164 0.68 6.59 -2.23
C PRO A 164 2.18 6.58 -2.58
N VAL A 165 2.55 6.71 -3.86
CA VAL A 165 3.96 6.87 -4.26
C VAL A 165 4.56 8.15 -3.69
N ALA A 166 3.86 9.28 -3.83
CA ALA A 166 4.29 10.56 -3.28
C ALA A 166 4.39 10.54 -1.74
N GLN A 167 3.47 9.85 -1.05
CA GLN A 167 3.56 9.64 0.40
C GLN A 167 4.80 8.81 0.78
N ILE A 168 5.10 7.75 0.03
CA ILE A 168 6.28 6.92 0.28
C ILE A 168 7.55 7.74 0.11
N ASP A 169 7.65 8.53 -0.96
CA ASP A 169 8.79 9.44 -1.19
C ASP A 169 8.97 10.43 -0.02
N HIS A 170 7.89 11.08 0.39
CA HIS A 170 7.90 11.97 1.56
C HIS A 170 8.36 11.26 2.84
N HIS A 171 7.90 10.04 3.07
CA HIS A 171 8.27 9.25 4.24
C HIS A 171 9.70 8.70 4.20
N ILE A 172 10.23 8.38 3.02
CA ILE A 172 11.65 8.08 2.84
C ILE A 172 12.47 9.30 3.25
N GLY A 173 12.09 10.51 2.83
CA GLY A 173 12.73 11.75 3.28
C GLY A 173 12.77 11.87 4.81
N ARG A 174 11.64 11.65 5.48
CA ARG A 174 11.57 11.68 6.96
C ARG A 174 12.49 10.66 7.64
N ILE A 175 12.64 9.45 7.07
CA ILE A 175 13.54 8.41 7.59
C ILE A 175 15.00 8.85 7.41
N LEU A 176 15.35 9.38 6.24
CA LEU A 176 16.70 9.89 5.96
C LEU A 176 17.06 11.05 6.89
N ASP A 177 16.11 11.95 7.14
CA ASP A 177 16.30 13.06 8.09
C ASP A 177 16.54 12.54 9.52
N ALA A 178 15.86 11.47 9.94
CA ALA A 178 16.10 10.84 11.24
C ALA A 178 17.50 10.22 11.32
N LEU A 179 17.94 9.53 10.25
CA LEU A 179 19.30 8.98 10.17
C LEU A 179 20.37 10.07 10.22
N ALA A 180 20.12 11.25 9.64
CA ALA A 180 21.06 12.36 9.67
C ALA A 180 21.18 13.04 11.05
N ARG A 181 20.17 12.88 11.93
CA ARG A 181 20.16 13.43 13.30
C ARG A 181 20.69 12.46 14.36
N ALA A 182 20.67 11.15 14.08
CA ALA A 182 21.10 10.09 14.98
C ALA A 182 22.64 9.98 15.03
#